data_AF-A0A3P6CIM3-F1
#
_entry.id   AF-A0A3P6CIM3-F1
#
_cell.length_a   1.000
_cell.length_b   1.000
_cell.length_c   1.000
_cell.angle_alpha   90.00
_cell.angle_beta   90.00
_cell.angle_gamma   90.00
#
_symmetry.space_group_name_H-M   'P 1'
#
loop_
_entity.id
_entity.type
_entity.pdbx_description
1 polymer ?
#
loop_
_entity_poly.entity_id
_entity_poly.type
_entity_poly.pdbx_seq_one_letter_code
_entity_poly.pdbx_strand_id
1 'polypeptide(L)'
;MAEIESESKQGRRVVVIGGRVAGSLAAKLLQFHADVILIDPKEYFEITWASLRSMVEPSFAERTVINHKNYFKKGRVVTSPAVNITETDPMSSQWLNGTSLKDSLDDKGRVMVDENLRIKDRKNVFAIGDITNIPVRYIAEMHANVAVKNIKVMMSGGEKKKKMSTVHAWIRDGYCIIRKKILGGT
;
A
#
# COMPACT_ATOMS: atom_id res chain seq x y z
N MET A 1 30.43 -11.59 -27.32
CA MET A 1 29.47 -10.55 -26.88
C MET A 1 28.16 -11.28 -26.65
N ALA A 2 27.87 -11.66 -25.41
CA ALA A 2 26.66 -12.41 -25.07
C ALA A 2 25.50 -11.41 -24.87
N GLU A 3 24.43 -11.59 -25.64
CA GLU A 3 23.16 -10.94 -25.42
C GLU A 3 22.59 -11.36 -24.07
N ILE A 4 22.37 -10.38 -23.19
CA ILE A 4 21.62 -10.58 -21.95
C ILE A 4 20.16 -10.27 -22.30
N GLU A 5 19.45 -11.26 -22.82
CA GLU A 5 17.98 -11.22 -22.85
C GLU A 5 17.46 -11.32 -21.42
N SER A 6 16.86 -10.23 -20.93
CA SER A 6 16.14 -10.26 -19.67
C SER A 6 14.81 -10.97 -19.88
N GLU A 7 14.75 -12.26 -19.54
CA GLU A 7 13.51 -13.04 -19.49
C GLU A 7 12.45 -12.34 -18.62
N SER A 8 11.40 -11.82 -19.26
CA SER A 8 10.19 -11.39 -18.55
C SER A 8 9.44 -12.63 -18.07
N LYS A 9 9.69 -13.07 -16.83
CA LYS A 9 8.91 -14.12 -16.15
C LYS A 9 7.41 -13.85 -16.30
N GLN A 10 6.68 -14.81 -16.91
CA GLN A 10 5.22 -14.88 -17.06
C GLN A 10 4.47 -13.84 -16.20
N GLY A 11 4.16 -12.70 -16.83
CA GLY A 11 4.00 -11.40 -16.19
C GLY A 11 2.88 -11.35 -15.16
N ARG A 12 3.23 -11.46 -13.87
CA ARG A 12 2.30 -11.22 -12.77
C ARG A 12 2.11 -9.71 -12.63
N ARG A 13 0.87 -9.25 -12.77
CA ARG A 13 0.50 -7.85 -12.64
C ARG A 13 0.05 -7.54 -11.22
N VAL A 14 0.52 -6.42 -10.67
CA VAL A 14 0.03 -5.85 -9.42
C VAL A 14 -0.46 -4.44 -9.66
N VAL A 15 -1.67 -4.15 -9.19
CA VAL A 15 -2.20 -2.79 -9.16
C VAL A 15 -2.13 -2.30 -7.71
N VAL A 16 -1.47 -1.16 -7.51
CA VAL A 16 -1.40 -0.44 -6.24
C VAL A 16 -2.25 0.81 -6.38
N ILE A 17 -3.24 0.98 -5.51
CA ILE A 17 -4.14 2.14 -5.50
C ILE A 17 -3.79 2.99 -4.27
N GLY A 18 -3.40 4.24 -4.51
CA GLY A 18 -2.96 5.20 -3.49
C GLY A 18 -1.43 5.25 -3.34
N GLY A 19 -0.87 6.42 -3.56
CA GLY A 19 0.56 6.77 -3.52
C GLY A 19 1.00 7.44 -2.21
N ARG A 20 0.28 7.23 -1.11
CA ARG A 20 0.77 7.64 0.23
C ARG A 20 1.89 6.71 0.70
N VAL A 21 2.39 6.89 1.93
CA VAL A 21 3.56 6.17 2.50
C VAL A 21 3.52 4.65 2.22
N ALA A 22 2.40 4.00 2.52
CA ALA A 22 2.28 2.54 2.39
C ALA A 22 2.29 2.08 0.92
N GLY A 23 1.47 2.71 0.06
CA GLY A 23 1.33 2.29 -1.33
C GLY A 23 2.55 2.64 -2.19
N SER A 24 3.14 3.82 -1.99
CA SER A 24 4.39 4.22 -2.64
C SER A 24 5.55 3.27 -2.32
N LEU A 25 5.69 2.89 -1.05
CA LEU A 25 6.69 1.91 -0.64
C LEU A 25 6.40 0.52 -1.22
N ALA A 26 5.14 0.08 -1.21
CA ALA A 26 4.76 -1.20 -1.81
C ALA A 26 5.08 -1.25 -3.31
N ALA A 27 4.72 -0.22 -4.06
CA ALA A 27 5.04 -0.08 -5.48
C ALA A 27 6.56 -0.09 -5.72
N LYS A 28 7.31 0.68 -4.93
CA LYS A 28 8.78 0.73 -4.99
C LYS A 28 9.41 -0.66 -4.82
N LEU A 29 8.91 -1.48 -3.91
CA LEU A 29 9.48 -2.79 -3.60
C LEU A 29 9.04 -3.89 -4.57
N LEU A 30 7.83 -3.79 -5.13
CA LEU A 30 7.26 -4.80 -6.03
C LEU A 30 7.71 -4.65 -7.49
N GLN A 31 8.15 -3.45 -7.91
CA GLN A 31 8.56 -3.17 -9.30
C GLN A 31 9.66 -4.08 -9.85
N PHE A 32 10.43 -4.74 -8.98
CA PHE A 32 11.49 -5.68 -9.37
C PHE A 32 11.03 -7.13 -9.48
N HIS A 33 9.75 -7.41 -9.17
CA HIS A 33 9.20 -8.76 -9.05
C HIS A 33 7.92 -8.96 -9.86
N ALA A 34 7.32 -7.89 -10.39
CA ALA A 34 6.03 -7.89 -11.07
C ALA A 34 5.87 -6.69 -12.01
N ASP A 35 4.93 -6.77 -12.94
CA ASP A 35 4.41 -5.62 -13.69
C ASP A 35 3.52 -4.80 -12.74
N VAL A 36 4.04 -3.68 -12.24
CA VAL A 36 3.35 -2.87 -11.23
C VAL A 36 2.75 -1.62 -11.87
N ILE A 37 1.46 -1.40 -11.59
CA ILE A 37 0.75 -0.16 -11.91
C ILE A 37 0.42 0.54 -10.60
N LEU A 38 0.94 1.75 -10.41
CA LEU A 38 0.56 2.63 -9.31
C LEU A 38 -0.49 3.61 -9.81
N ILE A 39 -1.67 3.61 -9.20
CA ILE A 39 -2.74 4.56 -9.44
C ILE A 39 -2.76 5.54 -8.26
N ASP A 40 -2.49 6.82 -8.52
CA ASP A 40 -2.59 7.88 -7.51
C ASP A 40 -3.18 9.15 -8.14
N PRO A 41 -3.97 9.96 -7.42
CA PRO A 41 -4.44 11.25 -7.92
C PRO A 41 -3.31 12.25 -8.22
N LYS A 42 -2.12 12.10 -7.63
CA LYS A 42 -0.95 12.99 -7.83
C LYS A 42 0.19 12.25 -8.51
N GLU A 43 1.10 13.00 -9.14
CA GLU A 43 2.38 12.44 -9.64
C GLU A 43 3.44 12.31 -8.54
N TYR A 44 3.13 12.73 -7.31
CA TYR A 44 4.05 12.81 -6.20
C TYR A 44 3.39 12.44 -4.88
N PHE A 45 4.19 11.86 -3.99
CA PHE A 45 3.85 11.70 -2.59
C PHE A 45 4.16 12.99 -1.82
N GLU A 46 3.19 13.49 -1.07
CA GLU A 46 3.33 14.68 -0.24
C GLU A 46 3.53 14.31 1.22
N ILE A 47 4.61 14.83 1.81
CA ILE A 47 4.91 14.76 3.24
C ILE A 47 4.11 15.87 3.94
N THR A 48 2.84 15.60 4.23
CA THR A 48 1.89 16.60 4.73
C THR A 48 2.30 17.28 6.03
N TRP A 49 3.05 16.61 6.91
CA TRP A 49 3.56 17.23 8.15
C TRP A 49 4.72 18.21 7.92
N ALA A 50 5.36 18.15 6.75
CA ALA A 50 6.44 19.06 6.38
C ALA A 50 5.92 20.37 5.76
N SER A 51 4.66 20.41 5.32
CA SER A 51 4.06 21.56 4.62
C SER A 51 4.03 22.83 5.46
N LEU A 52 3.91 22.73 6.79
CA LEU A 52 3.98 23.91 7.68
C LEU A 52 5.36 24.58 7.63
N ARG A 53 6.43 23.80 7.57
CA ARG A 53 7.79 24.33 7.45
C ARG A 53 8.02 24.96 6.08
N SER A 54 7.40 24.41 5.04
CA SER A 54 7.47 24.97 3.68
C SER A 54 6.90 26.39 3.59
N MET A 55 5.97 26.79 4.47
CA MET A 55 5.43 28.15 4.49
C MET A 55 6.44 29.20 4.98
N VAL A 56 7.36 28.81 5.87
CA VAL A 56 8.39 29.71 6.43
C VAL A 56 9.76 29.55 5.76
N GLU A 57 9.96 28.44 5.04
CA GLU A 57 11.20 28.11 4.34
C GLU A 57 10.86 27.53 2.95
N PRO A 58 10.57 28.37 1.92
CA PRO A 58 10.11 27.89 0.62
C PRO A 58 11.08 26.93 -0.09
N SER A 59 12.40 27.10 0.12
CA SER A 59 13.42 26.17 -0.38
C SER A 59 13.30 24.75 0.20
N PHE A 60 12.60 24.60 1.32
CA PHE A 60 12.27 23.29 1.90
C PHE A 60 11.09 22.62 1.20
N ALA A 61 10.20 23.37 0.53
CA ALA A 61 8.99 22.87 -0.12
C ALA A 61 9.27 21.77 -1.14
N GLU A 62 10.31 21.92 -1.96
CA GLU A 62 10.70 20.93 -2.96
C GLU A 62 11.06 19.56 -2.34
N ARG A 63 11.54 19.55 -1.09
CA ARG A 63 11.88 18.31 -0.36
C ARG A 63 10.67 17.64 0.26
N THR A 64 9.53 18.33 0.33
CA THR A 64 8.28 17.80 0.91
C THR A 64 7.47 16.99 -0.10
N VAL A 65 7.83 17.07 -1.38
CA VAL A 65 7.21 16.31 -2.47
C VAL A 65 8.21 15.29 -3.01
N ILE A 66 7.82 14.02 -3.01
CA ILE A 66 8.62 12.93 -3.57
C ILE A 66 7.92 12.46 -4.84
N ASN A 67 8.45 12.85 -6.00
CA ASN A 67 7.90 12.44 -7.29
C ASN A 67 7.94 10.90 -7.44
N HIS A 68 6.82 10.29 -7.82
CA HIS A 68 6.72 8.84 -8.02
C HIS A 68 7.79 8.34 -9.00
N LYS A 69 8.07 9.12 -10.05
CA LYS A 69 9.09 8.81 -11.06
C LYS A 69 10.50 8.73 -10.48
N ASN A 70 10.80 9.30 -9.31
CA ASN A 70 12.16 9.27 -8.74
C ASN A 70 12.54 7.89 -8.18
N TYR A 71 11.57 7.15 -7.63
CA TYR A 71 11.84 5.85 -7.00
C TYR A 71 11.11 4.68 -7.68
N PHE A 72 10.11 4.95 -8.51
CA PHE A 72 9.35 3.96 -9.26
C PHE A 72 9.71 4.08 -10.74
N LYS A 73 10.68 3.27 -11.17
CA LYS A 73 11.34 3.34 -12.49
C LYS A 73 10.95 2.19 -13.42
N LYS A 74 10.57 1.04 -12.86
CA LYS A 74 10.30 -0.20 -13.61
C LYS A 74 8.81 -0.55 -13.76
N GLY A 75 7.92 0.39 -13.41
CA GLY A 75 6.48 0.20 -13.51
C GLY A 75 5.79 1.44 -14.08
N ARG A 76 4.45 1.40 -14.12
CA ARG A 76 3.63 2.47 -14.70
C ARG A 76 2.92 3.26 -13.62
N VAL A 77 3.11 4.58 -13.58
CA VAL A 77 2.26 5.48 -12.81
C VAL A 77 1.09 5.90 -13.68
N VAL A 78 -0.13 5.73 -13.20
CA VAL A 78 -1.35 6.26 -13.81
C VAL A 78 -1.86 7.33 -12.87
N THR A 79 -1.69 8.59 -13.27
CA THR A 79 -2.25 9.71 -12.53
C THR A 79 -3.69 9.89 -12.96
N SER A 80 -4.61 9.62 -12.03
CA SER A 80 -6.04 9.79 -12.26
C SER A 80 -6.65 10.37 -10.99
N PRO A 81 -7.19 11.60 -11.03
CA PRO A 81 -8.00 12.08 -9.93
C PRO A 81 -9.27 11.21 -9.80
N ALA A 82 -9.91 11.26 -8.64
CA ALA A 82 -11.32 10.88 -8.57
C ALA A 82 -12.10 11.81 -9.51
N VAL A 83 -12.76 11.25 -10.51
CA VAL A 83 -13.40 12.03 -11.60
C VAL A 83 -14.77 12.59 -11.23
N ASN A 84 -15.33 12.19 -10.07
CA ASN A 84 -16.59 12.72 -9.56
C ASN A 84 -16.51 12.76 -8.03
N ILE A 85 -16.86 13.90 -7.44
CA ILE A 85 -16.99 14.11 -6.00
C ILE A 85 -18.33 14.83 -5.78
N THR A 86 -19.27 14.19 -5.09
CA THR A 86 -20.59 14.75 -4.76
C THR A 86 -20.58 15.35 -3.35
N GLU A 87 -21.50 16.26 -3.01
CA GLU A 87 -21.62 16.83 -1.65
C GLU A 87 -21.92 15.77 -0.57
N THR A 88 -22.34 14.57 -0.97
CA THR A 88 -22.55 13.40 -0.12
C THR A 88 -21.35 12.46 -0.07
N ASP A 89 -20.19 12.87 -0.61
CA ASP A 89 -19.07 11.97 -0.78
C ASP A 89 -18.61 11.40 0.57
N PRO A 90 -18.55 10.08 0.65
CA PRO A 90 -18.51 9.44 1.93
C PRO A 90 -17.06 9.45 2.45
N MET A 91 -16.86 9.94 3.68
CA MET A 91 -15.55 10.13 4.30
C MET A 91 -14.77 8.80 4.36
N SER A 92 -13.44 8.86 4.20
CA SER A 92 -12.55 7.68 4.33
C SER A 92 -12.75 6.64 3.20
N SER A 93 -13.02 5.36 3.51
CA SER A 93 -13.20 4.27 2.53
C SER A 93 -14.65 4.01 2.14
N GLN A 94 -15.53 4.93 2.50
CA GLN A 94 -16.96 4.80 2.38
C GLN A 94 -17.39 4.92 0.89
N TRP A 95 -16.49 5.37 -0.01
CA TRP A 95 -16.64 5.32 -1.48
C TRP A 95 -16.66 3.89 -2.02
N LEU A 96 -16.20 2.91 -1.24
CA LEU A 96 -16.29 1.49 -1.58
C LEU A 96 -17.73 0.94 -1.54
N ASN A 97 -18.69 1.67 -0.95
CA ASN A 97 -20.09 1.26 -0.84
C ASN A 97 -20.77 0.98 -2.20
N GLY A 98 -20.34 1.67 -3.26
CA GLY A 98 -20.84 1.47 -4.62
C GLY A 98 -20.14 0.33 -5.38
N THR A 99 -19.28 -0.45 -4.73
CA THR A 99 -18.39 -1.41 -5.38
C THR A 99 -18.58 -2.83 -4.85
N SER A 100 -17.89 -3.80 -5.44
CA SER A 100 -17.84 -5.18 -4.93
C SER A 100 -17.14 -5.34 -3.56
N LEU A 101 -16.64 -4.26 -2.97
CA LEU A 101 -15.98 -4.23 -1.65
C LEU A 101 -16.86 -3.62 -0.54
N LYS A 102 -18.13 -3.29 -0.82
CA LYS A 102 -19.04 -2.71 0.18
C LYS A 102 -19.16 -3.55 1.46
N ASP A 103 -19.20 -4.87 1.32
CA ASP A 103 -19.35 -5.82 2.44
C ASP A 103 -18.01 -6.09 3.17
N SER A 104 -16.94 -5.41 2.74
CA SER A 104 -15.60 -5.49 3.33
C SER A 104 -15.29 -4.33 4.28
N LEU A 105 -16.29 -3.50 4.63
CA LEU A 105 -16.15 -2.40 5.58
C LEU A 105 -16.68 -2.78 6.97
N ASP A 106 -16.03 -2.28 8.01
CA ASP A 106 -16.56 -2.34 9.38
C ASP A 106 -17.63 -1.25 9.64
N ASP A 107 -18.19 -1.24 10.84
CA ASP A 107 -19.18 -0.27 11.32
C ASP A 107 -18.71 1.19 11.26
N LYS A 108 -17.38 1.41 11.21
CA LYS A 108 -16.75 2.73 11.11
C LYS A 108 -16.30 3.05 9.69
N GLY A 109 -16.66 2.21 8.72
CA GLY A 109 -16.32 2.37 7.32
C GLY A 109 -14.86 2.10 6.98
N ARG A 110 -14.10 1.35 7.82
CA ARG A 110 -12.70 0.95 7.56
C ARG A 110 -12.66 -0.42 6.88
N VAL A 111 -11.66 -0.64 6.02
CA VAL A 111 -11.51 -1.91 5.31
C VAL A 111 -11.10 -3.03 6.28
N MET A 112 -11.93 -4.07 6.38
CA MET A 112 -11.68 -5.26 7.18
C MET A 112 -10.61 -6.13 6.51
N VAL A 113 -9.50 -6.33 7.21
CA VAL A 113 -8.42 -7.20 6.77
C VAL A 113 -8.10 -8.31 7.78
N ASP A 114 -7.57 -9.41 7.27
CA ASP A 114 -6.97 -10.46 8.10
C ASP A 114 -5.56 -10.06 8.58
N GLU A 115 -4.95 -10.93 9.38
CA GLU A 115 -3.59 -10.75 9.90
C GLU A 115 -2.51 -10.69 8.80
N ASN A 116 -2.81 -11.15 7.59
CA ASN A 116 -1.92 -11.07 6.42
C ASN A 116 -2.17 -9.82 5.56
N LEU A 117 -3.04 -8.90 6.03
CA LEU A 117 -3.48 -7.68 5.35
C LEU A 117 -4.35 -7.93 4.10
N ARG A 118 -4.97 -9.11 3.99
CA ARG A 118 -5.90 -9.43 2.91
C ARG A 118 -7.30 -8.98 3.27
N ILE A 119 -8.03 -8.43 2.30
CA ILE A 119 -9.44 -8.11 2.47
C ILE A 119 -10.23 -9.41 2.72
N LYS A 120 -11.19 -9.38 3.64
CA LYS A 120 -12.07 -10.51 3.94
C LYS A 120 -12.65 -11.12 2.65
N ASP A 121 -12.65 -12.45 2.56
CA ASP A 121 -13.16 -13.22 1.42
C ASP A 121 -12.42 -13.00 0.08
N ARG A 122 -11.28 -12.31 0.08
CA ARG A 122 -10.45 -12.08 -1.12
C ARG A 122 -9.03 -12.62 -0.93
N LYS A 123 -8.63 -13.55 -1.80
CA LYS A 123 -7.31 -14.19 -1.70
C LYS A 123 -6.16 -13.31 -2.20
N ASN A 124 -6.42 -12.43 -3.17
CA ASN A 124 -5.44 -11.65 -3.93
C ASN A 124 -5.61 -10.13 -3.80
N VAL A 125 -6.45 -9.66 -2.86
CA VAL A 125 -6.67 -8.23 -2.63
C VAL A 125 -6.20 -7.89 -1.24
N PHE A 126 -5.36 -6.85 -1.14
CA PHE A 126 -4.75 -6.39 0.10
C PHE A 126 -5.15 -4.95 0.36
N ALA A 127 -5.30 -4.58 1.64
CA ALA A 127 -5.44 -3.19 2.05
C ALA A 127 -4.39 -2.87 3.11
N ILE A 128 -3.77 -1.69 3.00
CA ILE A 128 -2.64 -1.25 3.82
C ILE A 128 -2.75 0.24 4.12
N GLY A 129 -2.06 0.70 5.15
CA GLY A 129 -2.18 2.10 5.60
C GLY A 129 -3.49 2.35 6.36
N ASP A 130 -3.76 3.63 6.63
CA ASP A 130 -4.84 4.11 7.50
C ASP A 130 -6.26 3.66 7.10
N ILE A 131 -6.43 3.14 5.88
CA ILE A 131 -7.72 2.65 5.37
C ILE A 131 -8.21 1.40 6.10
N THR A 132 -7.33 0.66 6.80
CA THR A 132 -7.69 -0.63 7.39
C THR A 132 -8.26 -0.51 8.81
N ASN A 133 -8.95 -1.56 9.25
CA ASN A 133 -9.45 -1.68 10.63
C ASN A 133 -8.34 -1.96 11.67
N ILE A 134 -7.10 -2.18 11.24
CA ILE A 134 -5.93 -2.30 12.11
C ILE A 134 -5.45 -0.89 12.49
N PRO A 135 -5.14 -0.56 13.75
CA PRO A 135 -4.68 0.79 14.11
C PRO A 135 -3.29 1.14 13.51
N VAL A 136 -3.19 2.23 12.72
CA VAL A 136 -2.03 2.43 11.81
C VAL A 136 -1.12 3.63 12.12
N ARG A 137 -1.38 4.42 13.17
CA ARG A 137 -0.85 5.80 13.36
C ARG A 137 0.67 6.01 13.11
N TYR A 138 1.53 4.99 13.23
CA TYR A 138 2.96 5.04 12.89
C TYR A 138 3.49 3.80 12.12
N ILE A 139 2.64 3.01 11.46
CA ILE A 139 3.02 1.68 10.93
C ILE A 139 2.72 1.46 9.45
N ALA A 140 2.45 2.53 8.68
CA ALA A 140 2.22 2.46 7.24
C ALA A 140 3.36 1.72 6.49
N GLU A 141 4.61 1.97 6.87
CA GLU A 141 5.78 1.26 6.36
C GLU A 141 5.76 -0.24 6.72
N MET A 142 5.36 -0.59 7.93
CA MET A 142 5.26 -1.98 8.34
C MET A 142 4.17 -2.71 7.55
N HIS A 143 3.01 -2.08 7.36
CA HIS A 143 1.92 -2.64 6.53
C HIS A 143 2.41 -2.91 5.10
N ALA A 144 3.11 -1.95 4.49
CA ALA A 144 3.70 -2.13 3.17
C ALA A 144 4.66 -3.32 3.12
N ASN A 145 5.59 -3.42 4.06
CA ASN A 145 6.56 -4.52 4.09
C ASN A 145 5.90 -5.90 4.27
N VAL A 146 4.88 -6.01 5.12
CA VAL A 146 4.12 -7.26 5.33
C VAL A 146 3.35 -7.63 4.04
N ALA A 147 2.62 -6.69 3.45
CA ALA A 147 1.87 -6.93 2.23
C ALA A 147 2.78 -7.32 1.06
N VAL A 148 3.90 -6.60 0.85
CA VAL A 148 4.89 -6.91 -0.19
C VAL A 148 5.44 -8.34 -0.02
N LYS A 149 5.79 -8.73 1.21
CA LYS A 149 6.28 -10.09 1.46
C LYS A 149 5.20 -11.13 1.15
N ASN A 150 3.96 -10.90 1.57
CA ASN A 150 2.85 -11.82 1.32
C ASN A 150 2.53 -11.93 -0.18
N ILE A 151 2.53 -10.81 -0.91
CA ILE A 151 2.38 -10.76 -2.37
C ILE A 151 3.51 -11.56 -3.05
N LYS A 152 4.77 -11.40 -2.63
CA LYS A 152 5.89 -12.17 -3.19
C LYS A 152 5.74 -13.68 -2.96
N VAL A 153 5.29 -14.10 -1.78
CA VAL A 153 5.00 -15.51 -1.46
C VAL A 153 3.88 -16.07 -2.36
N MET A 154 2.85 -15.27 -2.61
CA MET A 154 1.77 -15.66 -3.53
C MET A 154 2.27 -15.76 -4.98
N MET A 155 3.14 -14.84 -5.40
CA MET A 155 3.73 -14.85 -6.75
C MET A 155 4.62 -16.07 -6.97
N SER A 156 5.33 -16.58 -5.97
CA SER A 156 6.13 -17.80 -6.10
C SER A 156 5.31 -19.09 -6.12
N GLY A 157 3.99 -19.03 -6.37
CA GLY A 157 3.12 -20.22 -6.39
C GLY A 157 2.97 -20.89 -5.03
N GLY A 158 3.27 -20.17 -3.94
CA GLY A 158 3.23 -20.73 -2.59
C GLY A 158 4.20 -21.88 -2.38
N GLU A 159 5.45 -21.80 -2.89
CA GLU A 159 6.54 -22.70 -2.51
C GLU A 159 6.42 -23.05 -1.02
N LYS A 160 6.16 -24.33 -0.72
CA LYS A 160 5.67 -24.89 0.56
C LYS A 160 6.52 -24.56 1.80
N LYS A 161 7.57 -23.75 1.67
CA LYS A 161 8.54 -23.38 2.73
C LYS A 161 8.43 -21.92 3.22
N LYS A 162 7.78 -20.97 2.51
CA LYS A 162 7.70 -19.56 2.96
C LYS A 162 6.33 -19.20 3.53
N LYS A 163 6.25 -19.08 4.86
CA LYS A 163 5.04 -18.67 5.58
C LYS A 163 4.77 -17.16 5.39
N MET A 164 3.50 -16.80 5.20
CA MET A 164 3.09 -15.40 5.17
C MET A 164 3.41 -14.72 6.51
N SER A 165 3.74 -13.44 6.45
CA SER A 165 3.94 -12.62 7.64
C SER A 165 2.61 -12.09 8.15
N THR A 166 2.53 -11.96 9.46
CA THR A 166 1.34 -11.44 10.13
C THR A 166 1.66 -10.15 10.85
N VAL A 167 0.66 -9.27 10.89
CA VAL A 167 0.64 -8.11 11.76
C VAL A 167 -0.51 -8.25 12.74
N HIS A 168 -0.20 -8.11 14.03
CA HIS A 168 -1.18 -8.03 15.10
C HIS A 168 -0.98 -6.69 15.80
N ALA A 169 -2.01 -5.85 15.85
CA ALA A 169 -1.97 -4.59 16.57
C ALA A 169 -3.29 -4.36 17.32
N TRP A 170 -3.19 -3.78 18.51
CA TRP A 170 -4.33 -3.46 19.38
C TRP A 170 -4.02 -2.21 20.20
N ILE A 171 -5.06 -1.57 20.73
CA ILE A 171 -4.91 -0.43 21.63
C ILE A 171 -4.89 -0.92 23.08
N ARG A 172 -3.88 -0.48 23.85
CA ARG A 172 -3.81 -0.68 25.30
C ARG A 172 -3.41 0.64 25.95
N ASP A 173 -4.16 1.11 26.94
CA ASP A 173 -3.87 2.34 27.68
C ASP A 173 -3.71 3.60 26.78
N GLY A 174 -4.42 3.66 25.66
CA GLY A 174 -4.31 4.74 24.66
C GLY A 174 -3.13 4.60 23.69
N TYR A 175 -2.28 3.57 23.83
CA TYR A 175 -1.15 3.29 22.97
C TYR A 175 -1.45 2.15 21.98
N CYS A 176 -0.95 2.28 20.76
CA CYS A 176 -0.97 1.18 19.79
C CYS A 176 0.17 0.20 20.11
N ILE A 177 -0.17 -1.00 20.54
CA ILE A 177 0.76 -2.10 20.79
C ILE A 177 0.81 -2.97 19.53
N ILE A 178 2.02 -3.25 19.05
CA ILE A 178 2.25 -3.97 17.81
C ILE A 178 3.08 -5.21 18.09
N ARG A 179 2.59 -6.35 17.62
CA ARG A 179 3.34 -7.59 17.57
C ARG A 179 3.46 -8.04 16.13
N LYS A 180 4.67 -7.89 15.58
CA LYS A 180 5.00 -8.44 14.27
C LYS A 180 5.47 -9.88 14.45
N LYS A 181 4.79 -10.83 13.80
CA LYS A 181 5.33 -12.19 13.65
C LYS A 181 5.87 -12.30 12.23
N ILE A 182 7.15 -11.95 12.06
CA ILE A 182 7.85 -12.28 10.82
C ILE A 182 8.09 -13.77 10.86
N LEU A 183 7.21 -14.55 10.22
CA LEU A 183 7.46 -15.96 10.03
C LEU A 183 8.39 -16.08 8.83
N GLY A 184 9.66 -16.33 9.11
CA GLY A 184 10.75 -16.56 8.16
C GLY A 184 11.96 -17.04 8.95
N GLY A 185 12.34 -18.31 8.73
CA GLY A 185 13.30 -19.04 9.55
C GLY A 185 14.77 -18.69 9.31
N THR A 186 15.55 -19.16 10.30
CA THR A 186 17.01 -19.13 10.54
C THR A 186 17.65 -17.75 10.53
#